data_AF-A0A1M5WA35-F1
#
_entry.id   AF-A0A1M5WA35-F1
#
_cell.length_a   1.000
_cell.length_b   1.000
_cell.length_c   1.000
_cell.angle_alpha   90.00
_cell.angle_beta   90.00
_cell.angle_gamma   90.00
#
_symmetry.space_group_name_H-M   'P 1'
#
loop_
_entity.id
_entity.type
_entity.pdbx_description
1 polymer ?
#
loop_
_entity_poly.entity_id
_entity_poly.type
_entity_poly.pdbx_seq_one_letter_code
_entity_poly.pdbx_strand_id
1 'polypeptide(L)' 'MGKNNWGGYRKGAGRTPLDEKEKKKGIKIYVNDYLKEDIEKYGVGKSTSEKAAELIKSEVLKRKNKQLEDEYE' A
#
# COMPACT_ATOMS: atom_id res chain seq x y z
N MET A 1 49.12 8.89 -14.39
CA MET A 1 48.46 8.88 -13.07
C MET A 1 47.17 8.07 -13.18
N GLY A 2 47.19 6.83 -12.69
CA GLY A 2 46.04 5.92 -12.74
C GLY A 2 44.97 6.34 -11.73
N LYS A 3 43.73 6.51 -12.19
CA LYS A 3 42.56 6.65 -11.30
C LYS A 3 42.23 5.26 -10.78
N ASN A 4 42.76 4.93 -9.61
CA ASN A 4 42.42 3.69 -8.97
C ASN A 4 41.10 3.87 -8.19
N ASN A 5 40.00 3.35 -8.73
CA ASN A 5 38.71 3.27 -8.03
C ASN A 5 38.74 2.10 -7.02
N TRP A 6 39.34 2.31 -5.85
CA TRP A 6 39.32 1.35 -4.74
C TRP A 6 37.99 1.47 -3.99
N GLY A 7 37.00 0.68 -4.39
CA GLY A 7 35.75 0.56 -3.64
C GLY A 7 34.51 0.22 -4.49
N GLY A 8 34.37 -1.06 -4.84
CA GLY A 8 33.08 -1.76 -4.85
C GLY A 8 31.87 -1.24 -5.64
N TYR A 9 31.96 -0.21 -6.48
CA TYR A 9 30.82 0.21 -7.29
C TYR A 9 30.56 -0.79 -8.42
N ARG A 10 29.68 -1.77 -8.18
CA ARG A 10 29.15 -2.61 -9.25
C ARG A 10 27.96 -1.90 -9.88
N LYS A 11 28.01 -1.69 -11.19
CA LYS A 11 26.85 -1.22 -11.97
C LYS A 11 25.72 -2.24 -11.75
N GLY A 12 24.65 -1.86 -11.05
CA GLY A 12 23.55 -2.76 -10.68
C GLY A 12 23.64 -3.40 -9.28
N ALA A 13 24.59 -3.02 -8.42
CA ALA A 13 24.54 -3.38 -7.00
C ALA A 13 23.57 -2.47 -6.26
N GLY A 14 22.29 -2.83 -6.28
CA GLY A 14 21.23 -2.18 -5.53
C GLY A 14 19.88 -2.79 -5.86
N ARG A 15 18.89 -2.57 -4.99
CA ARG A 15 17.48 -2.73 -5.39
C ARG A 15 17.14 -1.58 -6.32
N THR A 16 16.58 -1.88 -7.49
CA THR A 16 15.92 -0.84 -8.31
C THR A 16 14.84 -0.21 -7.42
N PRO A 17 14.89 1.11 -7.17
CA PRO A 17 13.86 1.76 -6.39
C PRO A 17 12.52 1.59 -7.11
N LEU A 18 11.48 1.19 -6.37
CA LEU A 18 10.11 1.17 -6.86
C LEU A 18 9.70 2.57 -7.33
N ASP A 19 8.82 2.64 -8.33
CA ASP A 19 8.17 3.88 -8.72
C ASP A 19 7.46 4.49 -7.49
N GLU A 20 7.42 5.82 -7.40
CA GLU A 20 6.76 6.50 -6.29
C GLU A 20 5.29 6.09 -6.11
N LYS A 21 4.62 5.70 -7.21
CA LYS A 21 3.24 5.21 -7.21
C LYS A 21 3.09 3.81 -6.63
N GLU A 22 4.16 3.01 -6.65
CA GLU A 22 4.18 1.64 -6.13
C GLU A 22 4.65 1.58 -4.67
N LYS A 23 5.24 2.66 -4.17
CA LYS A 23 5.64 2.79 -2.77
C LYS A 23 4.40 2.87 -1.89
N LYS A 24 4.21 1.86 -1.04
CA LYS A 24 3.23 1.90 0.05
C LYS A 24 3.52 3.10 0.95
N LYS A 25 2.51 3.93 1.18
CA LYS A 25 2.57 5.05 2.12
C LYS A 25 1.87 4.65 3.42
N GLY A 26 2.60 4.68 4.52
CA GLY A 26 2.03 4.44 5.85
C GLY A 26 1.12 5.59 6.26
N ILE A 27 -0.05 5.28 6.78
CA ILE A 27 -1.00 6.24 7.35
C ILE A 27 -1.37 5.74 8.75
N LYS A 28 -1.47 6.65 9.72
CA LYS A 28 -1.97 6.33 11.06
C LYS A 28 -3.47 6.61 11.11
N ILE A 29 -4.25 5.61 11.51
CA ILE A 29 -5.68 5.73 11.77
C ILE A 29 -5.94 5.31 13.21
N TYR A 30 -6.90 5.95 13.85
CA TYR A 30 -7.39 5.57 15.17
C TYR A 30 -8.72 4.85 15.01
N VAL A 31 -8.84 3.68 15.61
CA VAL A 31 -10.03 2.83 15.57
C VAL A 31 -10.34 2.37 17.00
N ASN A 32 -11.60 2.06 17.28
CA ASN A 32 -11.97 1.42 18.53
C ASN A 32 -11.68 -0.09 18.48
N ASP A 33 -11.80 -0.75 19.63
CA ASP A 33 -11.49 -2.18 19.75
C ASP A 33 -12.41 -3.04 18.89
N TYR A 34 -13.70 -2.70 18.81
CA TYR A 34 -14.66 -3.41 17.95
C TYR A 34 -14.26 -3.39 16.48
N LEU A 35 -13.87 -2.22 15.95
CA LEU A 35 -13.46 -2.11 14.55
C LEU A 35 -12.13 -2.82 14.31
N LYS A 36 -11.23 -2.85 15.30
CA LYS A 36 -10.00 -3.65 15.22
C LYS A 36 -10.32 -5.14 15.16
N GLU A 37 -11.24 -5.63 15.98
CA GLU A 37 -11.71 -7.02 15.94
C GLU A 37 -12.38 -7.36 14.60
N ASP A 38 -13.21 -6.47 14.08
CA ASP A 38 -13.84 -6.64 12.76
C ASP A 38 -12.80 -6.70 11.64
N ILE A 39 -11.78 -5.84 11.67
CA ILE A 39 -10.66 -5.90 10.71
C ILE A 39 -9.97 -7.27 10.76
N GLU A 40 -9.72 -7.78 11.96
CA GLU A 40 -9.05 -9.07 12.11
C GLU A 40 -9.91 -10.26 11.66
N LYS A 41 -11.21 -10.18 11.90
CA LYS A 41 -12.17 -11.26 11.61
C LYS A 41 -12.61 -11.30 10.15
N TYR A 42 -12.85 -10.14 9.54
CA TYR A 42 -13.48 -10.03 8.22
C TYR A 42 -12.53 -9.61 7.10
N GLY A 43 -11.38 -9.02 7.41
CA GLY A 43 -10.42 -8.60 6.39
C GLY A 43 -9.59 -9.76 5.86
N VAL A 44 -9.22 -9.68 4.58
CA VAL A 44 -8.38 -10.70 3.91
C VAL A 44 -6.93 -10.21 3.81
N GLY A 45 -6.00 -10.97 4.38
CA GLY A 45 -4.57 -10.62 4.35
C GLY A 45 -3.76 -11.32 5.42
N LYS A 46 -2.42 -11.21 5.33
CA LYS A 46 -1.49 -11.83 6.28
C LYS A 46 -1.22 -10.97 7.52
N SER A 47 -1.47 -9.66 7.41
CA SER A 47 -1.26 -8.70 8.50
C SER A 47 -2.50 -7.84 8.71
N THR A 48 -2.65 -7.25 9.90
CA THR A 48 -3.69 -6.27 10.22
C THR A 48 -3.75 -5.15 9.19
N SER A 49 -2.59 -4.66 8.73
CA SER A 49 -2.51 -3.60 7.72
C SER A 49 -3.03 -4.05 6.35
N GLU A 50 -2.76 -5.30 5.95
CA GLU A 50 -3.28 -5.85 4.69
C GLU A 50 -4.79 -6.05 4.76
N LYS A 51 -5.28 -6.64 5.86
CA LYS A 51 -6.71 -6.83 6.13
C LYS A 51 -7.46 -5.50 6.12
N ALA A 52 -6.95 -4.49 6.82
CA ALA A 52 -7.53 -3.16 6.83
C ALA A 52 -7.53 -2.51 5.44
N ALA A 53 -6.41 -2.61 4.70
CA ALA A 53 -6.29 -2.05 3.36
C ALA A 53 -7.27 -2.72 2.37
N GLU A 54 -7.49 -4.02 2.50
CA GLU A 54 -8.46 -4.77 1.68
C GLU A 54 -9.89 -4.28 1.92
N LEU A 55 -10.33 -4.23 3.18
CA LEU A 55 -11.66 -3.73 3.54
C LEU A 55 -11.89 -2.28 3.08
N ILE A 56 -10.91 -1.39 3.31
CA ILE A 56 -10.97 0.00 2.86
C ILE A 56 -11.07 0.07 1.33
N LYS A 57 -10.27 -0.72 0.61
CA LYS A 57 -10.28 -0.74 -0.86
C LYS A 57 -11.63 -1.21 -1.40
N SER A 58 -12.22 -2.24 -0.79
CA SER A 58 -13.53 -2.75 -1.17
C SER A 58 -14.61 -1.68 -1.06
N GLU A 59 -14.67 -0.95 0.05
CA GLU A 59 -15.63 0.14 0.26
C GLU A 59 -15.38 1.34 -0.68
N VAL A 60 -14.12 1.71 -0.90
CA VAL A 60 -13.77 2.79 -1.84
C VAL A 60 -14.22 2.44 -3.27
N LEU A 61 -14.06 1.20 -3.71
CA LEU A 61 -14.52 0.75 -5.03
C LEU A 61 -16.04 0.83 -5.15
N LYS A 62 -16.79 0.38 -4.13
CA LYS A 62 -18.26 0.48 -4.11
C LYS A 62 -18.72 1.93 -4.26
N ARG A 63 -18.11 2.86 -3.54
CA ARG A 63 -18.46 4.30 -3.61
C ARG A 63 -18.13 4.92 -4.96
N LYS A 64 -17.00 4.55 -5.55
CA LYS A 64 -16.63 5.00 -6.92
C LYS A 64 -17.63 4.51 -7.96
N ASN A 65 -18.01 3.24 -7.89
CA ASN A 65 -18.98 2.68 -8.83
C ASN A 65 -20.34 3.36 -8.69
N LYS A 66 -20.80 3.59 -7.45
CA LYS A 66 -22.04 4.32 -7.21
C LYS A 66 -22.02 5.73 -7.79
N GLN A 67 -20.92 6.47 -7.63
CA GLN A 67 -20.81 7.82 -8.21
C GLN A 67 -20.87 7.81 -9.74
N LEU A 68 -20.29 6.79 -10.38
CA LEU A 68 -20.38 6.64 -11.83
C LEU A 68 -21.82 6.33 -12.25
N GLU A 69 -22.53 5.44 -11.54
CA GLU A 69 -23.94 5.14 -11.81
C GLU A 69 -24.81 6.41 -11.70
N ASP A 70 -24.62 7.21 -10.66
CA ASP A 70 -25.34 8.48 -10.44
C ASP A 70 -25.01 9.56 -11.50
N GLU A 71 -23.86 9.49 -12.19
CA GLU A 71 -23.46 10.43 -13.25
C GLU A 71 -24.06 10.10 -14.63
N TYR A 72 -24.53 8.86 -14.83
CA TYR A 72 -25.12 8.39 -16.09
C TYR A 72 -26.66 8.24 -16.05
N GLU A 73 -27.29 8.54 -14.91
CA GLU A 73 -28.75 8.62 -14.72
C GLU A 73 -29.27 10.05 -14.86
#